data_AF-A0A5N0T781-F1
#
_entry.id   AF-A0A5N0T781-F1
#
_cell.length_a   1.000
_cell.length_b   1.000
_cell.length_c   1.000
_cell.angle_alpha   90.00
_cell.angle_beta   90.00
_cell.angle_gamma   90.00
#
_symmetry.space_group_name_H-M   'P 1'
#
loop_
_entity.id
_entity.type
_entity.pdbx_description
1 polymer ?
#
loop_
_entity_poly.entity_id
_entity_poly.type
_entity_poly.pdbx_seq_one_letter_code
_entity_poly.pdbx_strand_id
1 'polypeptide(L)'
;MERCIQASTLLALALLTAGCASNGRVSSSTLDPQTGEFVQTQYSEYFEDSQVVEDGALKLHLVITLGAERLPKQYEIQNSWGRVQRSQGDIEEVYEVYISNLGESAVDLELSTLNNMALAPASVSITPGSHVKTDPLVRMTSAYKMENPYVLTYNYKGVQKELKGTARRLAFEDLRALKTQQGQSK
;
A
#
# COMPACT_ATOMS: atom_id res chain seq x y z
N MET A 1 59.34 6.02 -8.47
CA MET A 1 58.07 6.68 -8.87
C MET A 1 56.93 5.67 -8.98
N GLU A 2 56.91 4.61 -8.14
CA GLU A 2 55.96 3.49 -8.29
C GLU A 2 55.02 3.32 -7.08
N ARG A 3 55.27 4.05 -5.99
CA ARG A 3 54.46 3.96 -4.75
C ARG A 3 53.22 4.87 -4.74
N CYS A 4 53.05 5.71 -5.77
CA CYS A 4 51.92 6.65 -5.83
C CYS A 4 50.66 6.01 -6.46
N ILE A 5 50.80 4.89 -7.17
CA ILE A 5 49.68 4.28 -7.92
C ILE A 5 48.84 3.33 -7.05
N GLN A 6 49.42 2.74 -5.99
CA GLN A 6 48.72 1.78 -5.12
C GLN A 6 47.77 2.43 -4.10
N ALA A 7 47.98 3.69 -3.71
CA ALA A 7 47.10 4.37 -2.77
C ALA A 7 45.73 4.72 -3.39
N SER A 8 45.70 4.97 -4.70
CA SER A 8 44.49 5.38 -5.42
C SER A 8 43.47 4.24 -5.58
N THR A 9 43.95 2.99 -5.67
CA THR A 9 43.08 1.83 -5.93
C THR A 9 42.33 1.37 -4.68
N LEU A 10 42.91 1.55 -3.49
CA LEU A 10 42.26 1.21 -2.21
C LEU A 10 41.12 2.16 -1.84
N LEU A 11 41.20 3.44 -2.24
CA LEU A 11 40.16 4.43 -1.97
C LEU A 11 38.90 4.20 -2.82
N ALA A 12 39.06 3.76 -4.08
CA ALA A 12 37.94 3.45 -4.98
C ALA A 12 37.15 2.21 -4.55
N LEU A 13 37.80 1.23 -3.91
CA LEU A 13 37.15 -0.01 -3.46
C LEU A 13 36.34 0.20 -2.17
N ALA A 14 36.77 1.07 -1.25
CA ALA A 14 36.04 1.40 -0.03
C ALA A 14 34.76 2.20 -0.28
N LEU A 15 34.73 3.02 -1.34
CA LEU A 15 33.53 3.77 -1.76
C LEU A 15 32.46 2.88 -2.39
N LEU A 16 32.83 1.72 -2.95
CA LEU A 16 31.89 0.76 -3.53
C LEU A 16 31.18 -0.11 -2.48
N THR A 17 31.76 -0.28 -1.29
CA THR A 17 31.20 -1.15 -0.24
C THR A 17 30.21 -0.46 0.71
N ALA A 18 30.07 0.87 0.66
CA ALA A 18 29.12 1.60 1.51
C ALA A 18 27.67 1.61 0.96
N GLY A 19 27.42 1.02 -0.21
CA GLY A 19 26.17 1.20 -0.96
C GLY A 19 25.02 0.22 -0.70
N CYS A 20 25.14 -0.77 0.19
CA CYS A 20 24.14 -1.86 0.26
C CYS A 20 23.56 -2.14 1.66
N ALA A 21 23.40 -1.11 2.49
CA ALA A 21 22.52 -1.16 3.66
C ALA A 21 21.23 -0.36 3.39
N SER A 22 20.51 -0.74 2.32
CA SER A 22 19.15 -0.25 2.12
C SER A 22 18.25 -0.99 3.10
N ASN A 23 17.62 -0.26 4.02
CA ASN A 23 16.72 -0.78 5.06
C ASN A 23 15.40 -1.35 4.50
N GLY A 24 15.39 -1.94 3.30
CA GLY A 24 14.19 -2.51 2.65
C GLY A 24 13.15 -1.47 2.21
N ARG A 25 13.41 -0.17 2.40
CA ARG A 25 12.47 0.89 2.08
C ARG A 25 12.52 1.25 0.61
N VAL A 26 11.35 1.51 0.02
CA VAL A 26 11.24 1.99 -1.35
C VAL A 26 11.64 3.47 -1.37
N SER A 27 12.70 3.80 -2.10
CA SER A 27 13.12 5.18 -2.32
C SER A 27 13.29 5.47 -3.81
N SER A 28 12.82 6.63 -4.26
CA SER A 28 13.16 7.18 -5.58
C SER A 28 14.20 8.27 -5.42
N SER A 29 15.13 8.37 -6.35
CA SER A 29 16.07 9.49 -6.44
C SER A 29 15.75 10.27 -7.70
N THR A 30 15.42 11.55 -7.54
CA THR A 30 15.05 12.45 -8.64
C THR A 30 16.00 13.64 -8.61
N LEU A 31 16.52 14.03 -9.78
CA LEU A 31 17.34 15.24 -9.90
C LEU A 31 16.45 16.48 -9.79
N ASP A 32 16.71 17.34 -8.81
CA ASP A 32 16.04 18.63 -8.71
C ASP A 32 16.59 19.58 -9.79
N PRO A 33 15.74 20.06 -10.73
CA PRO A 33 16.21 20.91 -11.83
C PRO A 33 16.65 22.31 -11.37
N GLN A 34 16.26 22.77 -10.18
CA GLN A 34 16.62 24.09 -9.67
C GLN A 34 17.98 24.08 -8.97
N THR A 35 18.24 23.06 -8.15
CA THR A 35 19.47 22.95 -7.34
C THR A 35 20.55 22.10 -8.01
N GLY A 36 20.17 21.22 -8.93
CA GLY A 36 21.06 20.23 -9.54
C GLY A 36 21.45 19.09 -8.59
N GLU A 37 20.80 18.99 -7.42
CA GLU A 37 21.05 17.94 -6.43
C GLU A 37 20.06 16.78 -6.60
N PHE A 38 20.50 15.56 -6.22
CA PHE A 38 19.60 14.41 -6.17
C PHE A 38 18.79 14.44 -4.88
N VAL A 39 17.47 14.55 -5.02
CA VAL A 39 16.52 14.45 -3.92
C VAL A 39 16.06 13.00 -3.81
N GLN A 40 16.27 12.39 -2.65
CA GLN A 40 15.78 11.04 -2.36
C GLN A 40 14.43 11.12 -1.65
N THR A 41 13.36 10.66 -2.31
CA THR A 41 12.03 10.53 -1.72
C THR A 41 11.86 9.13 -1.17
N GLN A 42 11.57 9.00 0.13
CA GLN A 42 11.19 7.74 0.75
C GLN A 42 9.67 7.56 0.67
N TYR A 43 9.23 6.37 0.31
CA TYR A 43 7.81 6.02 0.18
C TYR A 43 7.35 5.01 1.23
N SER A 44 6.06 5.05 1.53
CA SER A 44 5.38 4.04 2.35
C SER A 44 5.53 2.64 1.78
N GLU A 45 5.54 1.64 2.67
CA GLU A 45 5.59 0.22 2.31
C GLU A 45 4.25 -0.30 1.77
N TYR A 46 3.19 0.48 1.95
CA TYR A 46 1.83 0.18 1.51
C TYR A 46 1.33 1.24 0.51
N PHE A 47 0.28 0.90 -0.23
CA PHE A 47 -0.48 1.80 -1.09
C PHE A 47 -1.80 2.13 -0.41
N GLU A 48 -2.30 3.34 -0.61
CA GLU A 48 -3.64 3.72 -0.19
C GLU A 48 -4.34 4.55 -1.27
N ASP A 49 -5.67 4.45 -1.29
CA ASP A 49 -6.57 5.40 -1.94
C ASP A 49 -7.84 5.53 -1.09
N SER A 50 -8.38 6.75 -1.02
CA SER A 50 -9.58 7.03 -0.25
C SER A 50 -10.51 7.92 -1.03
N GLN A 51 -11.75 7.48 -1.21
CA GLN A 51 -12.77 8.23 -1.93
C GLN A 51 -14.04 8.36 -1.10
N VAL A 52 -14.65 9.54 -1.16
CA VAL A 52 -15.97 9.81 -0.58
C VAL A 52 -17.01 9.66 -1.68
N VAL A 53 -18.02 8.83 -1.45
CA VAL A 53 -19.03 8.41 -2.44
C VAL A 53 -20.45 8.55 -1.89
N GLU A 54 -21.44 8.33 -2.76
CA GLU A 54 -22.87 8.38 -2.41
C GLU A 54 -23.27 9.69 -1.70
N ASP A 55 -23.01 10.82 -2.37
CA ASP A 55 -23.33 12.18 -1.90
C ASP A 55 -22.72 12.54 -0.55
N GLY A 56 -21.55 11.98 -0.23
CA GLY A 56 -20.85 12.26 1.02
C GLY A 56 -21.19 11.30 2.16
N ALA A 57 -22.13 10.37 1.97
CA ALA A 57 -22.58 9.48 3.04
C ALA A 57 -21.54 8.39 3.38
N LEU A 58 -20.68 8.01 2.44
CA LEU A 58 -19.74 6.91 2.61
C LEU A 58 -18.32 7.32 2.25
N LYS A 59 -17.35 6.82 3.00
CA LYS A 59 -15.93 6.86 2.66
C LYS A 59 -15.41 5.44 2.47
N LEU A 60 -14.87 5.18 1.29
CA LEU A 60 -14.22 3.93 0.93
C LEU A 60 -12.71 4.16 0.92
N HIS A 61 -11.98 3.46 1.78
CA HIS A 61 -10.53 3.59 1.95
C HIS A 61 -9.88 2.24 1.70
N LEU A 62 -9.20 2.12 0.56
CA LEU A 62 -8.45 0.94 0.17
C LEU A 62 -7.03 1.05 0.69
N VAL A 63 -6.57 0.00 1.38
CA VAL A 63 -5.17 -0.16 1.81
C VAL A 63 -4.62 -1.44 1.18
N ILE A 64 -3.44 -1.33 0.57
CA ILE A 64 -2.74 -2.46 -0.04
C ILE A 64 -1.37 -2.55 0.60
N THR A 65 -1.14 -3.59 1.39
CA THR A 65 0.14 -3.82 2.05
C THR A 65 0.95 -4.86 1.29
N LEU A 66 2.27 -4.73 1.32
CA LEU A 66 3.18 -5.67 0.68
C LEU A 66 3.89 -6.54 1.69
N GLY A 67 4.10 -7.79 1.31
CA GLY A 67 5.00 -8.71 2.00
C GLY A 67 4.32 -9.60 3.04
N ALA A 68 5.12 -10.54 3.53
CA ALA A 68 4.68 -11.64 4.36
C ALA A 68 4.13 -11.25 5.74
N GLU A 69 4.50 -10.07 6.25
CA GLU A 69 4.20 -9.67 7.63
C GLU A 69 2.70 -9.51 7.91
N ARG A 70 1.90 -9.27 6.88
CA ARG A 70 0.44 -9.06 7.00
C ARG A 70 -0.37 -10.16 6.35
N LEU A 71 0.29 -11.25 5.94
CA LEU A 71 -0.38 -12.42 5.41
C LEU A 71 -1.17 -13.10 6.56
N PRO A 72 -2.49 -13.30 6.42
CA PRO A 72 -3.23 -14.06 7.42
C PRO A 72 -2.69 -15.48 7.50
N LYS A 73 -2.64 -16.05 8.71
CA LYS A 73 -2.03 -17.38 8.95
C LYS A 73 -2.59 -18.48 8.04
N GLN A 74 -3.87 -18.40 7.67
CA GLN A 74 -4.49 -19.38 6.77
C GLN A 74 -3.93 -19.38 5.34
N TYR A 75 -3.23 -18.31 4.93
CA TYR A 75 -2.63 -18.17 3.60
C TYR A 75 -1.12 -18.45 3.61
N GLU A 76 -0.52 -18.80 4.76
CA GLU A 76 0.86 -19.28 4.81
C GLU A 76 0.96 -20.63 4.09
N ILE A 77 1.30 -20.63 2.81
CA ILE A 77 1.50 -21.86 2.03
C ILE A 77 2.68 -22.61 2.63
N GLN A 78 2.45 -23.71 3.33
CA GLN A 78 3.51 -24.58 3.82
C GLN A 78 3.73 -25.74 2.84
N ASN A 79 4.97 -25.98 2.42
CA ASN A 79 5.31 -27.21 1.70
C ASN A 79 5.31 -28.42 2.66
N SER A 80 5.55 -29.62 2.13
CA SER A 80 5.58 -30.87 2.90
C SER A 80 6.65 -30.92 4.00
N TRP A 81 7.58 -29.96 4.04
CA TRP A 81 8.57 -29.76 5.11
C TRP A 81 8.24 -28.56 6.02
N GLY A 82 7.03 -28.01 5.92
CA GLY A 82 6.60 -26.83 6.69
C GLY A 82 7.19 -25.50 6.21
N ARG A 83 7.82 -25.44 5.02
CA ARG A 83 8.49 -24.22 4.51
C ARG A 83 7.64 -23.54 3.43
N VAL A 84 7.60 -22.21 3.42
CA VAL A 84 6.88 -21.46 2.39
C VAL A 84 7.64 -21.53 1.06
N GLN A 85 7.06 -22.21 0.07
CA GLN A 85 7.64 -22.33 -1.28
C GLN A 85 7.31 -21.07 -2.08
N ARG A 86 8.01 -19.98 -1.78
CA ARG A 86 7.96 -18.73 -2.57
C ARG A 86 8.93 -18.85 -3.73
N SER A 87 8.51 -18.49 -4.94
CA SER A 87 9.49 -18.26 -5.99
C SER A 87 10.29 -17.00 -5.65
N GLN A 88 11.57 -16.96 -6.01
CA GLN A 88 12.39 -15.77 -5.77
C GLN A 88 11.82 -14.60 -6.60
N GLY A 89 11.24 -13.61 -5.93
CA GLY A 89 10.66 -12.42 -6.56
C GLY A 89 9.14 -12.29 -6.45
N ASP A 90 8.44 -13.31 -5.93
CA ASP A 90 7.03 -13.18 -5.58
C ASP A 90 6.84 -12.28 -4.37
N ILE A 91 5.92 -11.33 -4.49
CA ILE A 91 5.50 -10.40 -3.44
C ILE A 91 4.01 -10.61 -3.21
N GLU A 92 3.63 -10.88 -1.97
CA GLU A 92 2.22 -10.87 -1.58
C GLU A 92 1.69 -9.44 -1.46
N GLU A 93 0.54 -9.18 -2.08
CA GLU A 93 -0.27 -7.98 -1.89
C GLU A 93 -1.49 -8.36 -1.05
N VAL A 94 -1.69 -7.70 0.08
CA VAL A 94 -2.87 -7.86 0.93
C VAL A 94 -3.72 -6.61 0.81
N TYR A 95 -4.95 -6.78 0.30
CA TYR A 95 -5.94 -5.73 0.09
C TYR A 95 -6.95 -5.75 1.23
N GLU A 96 -7.18 -4.58 1.81
CA GLU A 96 -8.20 -4.36 2.84
C GLU A 96 -9.01 -3.11 2.45
N VAL A 97 -10.34 -3.22 2.46
CA VAL A 97 -11.23 -2.08 2.23
C VAL A 97 -11.86 -1.68 3.56
N TYR A 98 -11.62 -0.45 3.97
CA TYR A 98 -12.28 0.19 5.11
C TYR A 98 -13.45 1.02 4.59
N ILE A 99 -14.62 0.82 5.18
CA ILE A 99 -15.85 1.50 4.77
C ILE A 99 -16.35 2.26 5.98
N SER A 100 -16.37 3.60 5.90
CA SER A 100 -16.84 4.47 6.97
C SER A 100 -18.15 5.13 6.58
N ASN A 101 -19.12 5.12 7.50
CA ASN A 101 -20.37 5.85 7.33
C ASN A 101 -20.22 7.26 7.89
N LEU A 102 -20.23 8.24 7.00
CA LEU A 102 -20.15 9.67 7.32
C LEU A 102 -21.53 10.33 7.41
N GLY A 103 -22.60 9.62 7.05
CA GLY A 103 -23.96 10.10 7.10
C GLY A 103 -24.60 10.00 8.49
N GLU A 104 -25.86 10.41 8.56
CA GLU A 104 -26.65 10.46 9.80
C GLU A 104 -27.51 9.21 10.04
N SER A 105 -27.65 8.33 9.04
CA SER A 105 -28.45 7.11 9.12
C SER A 105 -27.62 5.86 8.82
N ALA A 106 -28.04 4.71 9.34
CA ALA A 106 -27.37 3.44 9.07
C ALA A 106 -27.41 3.11 7.57
N VAL A 107 -26.32 2.53 7.08
CA VAL A 107 -26.15 2.20 5.66
C VAL A 107 -25.91 0.71 5.52
N ASP A 108 -26.73 0.06 4.68
CA ASP A 108 -26.52 -1.32 4.24
C ASP A 108 -25.84 -1.33 2.87
N LEU A 109 -24.80 -2.15 2.75
CA LEU A 109 -24.02 -2.35 1.52
C LEU A 109 -23.87 -3.84 1.24
N GLU A 110 -23.97 -4.20 -0.03
CA GLU A 110 -23.54 -5.52 -0.51
C GLU A 110 -22.22 -5.36 -1.26
N LEU A 111 -21.16 -5.99 -0.77
CA LEU A 111 -19.84 -5.94 -1.38
C LEU A 111 -19.74 -7.05 -2.42
N SER A 112 -19.45 -6.68 -3.67
CA SER A 112 -19.34 -7.65 -4.75
C SER A 112 -17.89 -8.07 -4.96
N THR A 113 -17.07 -7.19 -5.53
CA THR A 113 -15.71 -7.56 -5.96
C THR A 113 -14.72 -6.41 -5.87
N LEU A 114 -13.45 -6.73 -5.62
CA LEU A 114 -12.30 -5.87 -5.85
C LEU A 114 -11.42 -6.51 -6.93
N ASN A 115 -11.25 -5.87 -8.08
CA ASN A 115 -10.48 -6.42 -9.21
C ASN A 115 -10.90 -7.85 -9.59
N ASN A 116 -12.22 -8.10 -9.65
CA ASN A 116 -12.83 -9.42 -9.89
C ASN A 116 -12.64 -10.47 -8.78
N MET A 117 -12.05 -10.12 -7.63
CA MET A 117 -11.98 -10.99 -6.45
C MET A 117 -13.17 -10.69 -5.53
N ALA A 118 -13.90 -11.71 -5.11
CA ALA A 118 -15.05 -11.55 -4.22
C ALA A 118 -14.61 -10.98 -2.86
N LEU A 119 -15.36 -10.00 -2.34
CA LEU A 119 -15.10 -9.42 -1.02
C LEU A 119 -15.88 -10.16 0.06
N ALA A 120 -15.30 -10.25 1.25
CA ALA A 120 -15.96 -10.73 2.46
C ALA A 120 -15.85 -9.69 3.58
N PRO A 121 -16.87 -9.55 4.45
CA PRO A 121 -18.20 -10.13 4.31
C PRO A 121 -18.93 -9.58 3.06
N ALA A 122 -19.80 -10.38 2.46
CA ALA A 122 -20.53 -10.00 1.23
C ALA A 122 -21.60 -8.93 1.48
N SER A 123 -22.02 -8.73 2.74
CA SER A 123 -22.98 -7.69 3.13
C SER A 123 -22.58 -7.10 4.48
N VAL A 124 -22.73 -5.79 4.62
CA VAL A 124 -22.42 -5.06 5.86
C VAL A 124 -23.49 -4.01 6.15
N SER A 125 -23.81 -3.86 7.44
CA SER A 125 -24.58 -2.73 7.95
C SER A 125 -23.67 -1.85 8.79
N ILE A 126 -23.62 -0.56 8.47
CA ILE A 126 -22.64 0.38 9.04
C ILE A 126 -23.40 1.52 9.71
N THR A 127 -23.26 1.64 11.03
CA THR A 127 -23.93 2.70 11.79
C THR A 127 -23.27 4.07 11.57
N PRO A 128 -23.99 5.19 11.73
CA PRO A 128 -23.44 6.54 11.60
C PRO A 128 -22.16 6.75 12.42
N GLY A 129 -21.14 7.34 11.80
CA GLY A 129 -19.85 7.63 12.44
C GLY A 129 -18.97 6.40 12.73
N SER A 130 -19.40 5.20 12.30
CA SER A 130 -18.63 3.96 12.48
C SER A 130 -17.93 3.54 11.18
N HIS A 131 -17.12 2.50 11.29
CA HIS A 131 -16.50 1.86 10.14
C HIS A 131 -16.51 0.34 10.26
N VAL A 132 -16.51 -0.33 9.12
CA VAL A 132 -16.25 -1.76 8.99
C VAL A 132 -15.04 -1.98 8.09
N LYS A 133 -14.37 -3.11 8.26
CA LYS A 133 -13.24 -3.54 7.44
C LYS A 133 -13.58 -4.86 6.79
N THR A 134 -13.24 -5.03 5.51
CA THR A 134 -13.35 -6.31 4.84
C THR A 134 -12.30 -7.29 5.35
N ASP A 135 -12.56 -8.57 5.13
CA ASP A 135 -11.54 -9.60 5.20
C ASP A 135 -10.42 -9.30 4.20
N PRO A 136 -9.19 -9.69 4.52
CA PRO A 136 -8.04 -9.47 3.65
C PRO A 136 -8.15 -10.32 2.37
N LEU A 137 -7.99 -9.68 1.21
CA LEU A 137 -7.79 -10.37 -0.05
C LEU A 137 -6.31 -10.43 -0.37
N VAL A 138 -5.82 -11.62 -0.69
CA VAL A 138 -4.40 -11.85 -0.97
C VAL A 138 -4.22 -12.10 -2.46
N ARG A 139 -3.25 -11.41 -3.07
CA ARG A 139 -2.83 -11.62 -4.46
C ARG A 139 -1.32 -11.71 -4.54
N MET A 140 -0.82 -12.57 -5.42
CA MET A 140 0.61 -12.63 -5.76
C MET A 140 0.93 -11.61 -6.86
N THR A 141 2.03 -10.87 -6.70
CA THR A 141 2.58 -9.99 -7.74
C THR A 141 4.09 -10.16 -7.83
N SER A 142 4.68 -9.90 -9.00
CA SER A 142 6.12 -10.01 -9.23
C SER A 142 6.80 -8.66 -9.48
N ALA A 143 6.05 -7.55 -9.39
CA ALA A 143 6.53 -6.22 -9.77
C ALA A 143 6.35 -5.19 -8.66
N TYR A 144 7.44 -4.49 -8.34
CA TYR A 144 7.36 -3.24 -7.57
C TYR A 144 6.72 -2.16 -8.45
N LYS A 145 5.62 -1.59 -7.97
CA LYS A 145 4.89 -0.50 -8.62
C LYS A 145 4.74 0.71 -7.69
N MET A 146 4.52 1.88 -8.29
CA MET A 146 4.20 3.13 -7.59
C MET A 146 2.69 3.36 -7.48
N GLU A 147 1.94 2.80 -8.43
CA GLU A 147 0.50 2.92 -8.55
C GLU A 147 -0.14 1.54 -8.73
N ASN A 148 -1.32 1.34 -8.17
CA ASN A 148 -2.09 0.11 -8.25
C ASN A 148 -3.54 0.45 -8.60
N PRO A 149 -3.92 0.45 -9.90
CA PRO A 149 -5.29 0.72 -10.30
C PRO A 149 -6.22 -0.36 -9.76
N TYR A 150 -7.43 0.03 -9.40
CA TYR A 150 -8.43 -0.89 -8.92
C TYR A 150 -9.84 -0.53 -9.37
N VAL A 151 -10.70 -1.56 -9.36
CA VAL A 151 -12.14 -1.46 -9.56
C VAL A 151 -12.83 -2.14 -8.39
N LEU A 152 -13.62 -1.39 -7.64
CA LEU A 152 -14.45 -1.88 -6.54
C LEU A 152 -15.92 -1.84 -6.97
N THR A 153 -16.60 -2.98 -6.88
CA THR A 153 -18.02 -3.13 -7.21
C THR A 153 -18.81 -3.43 -5.93
N TYR A 154 -19.88 -2.68 -5.70
CA TYR A 154 -20.77 -2.83 -4.55
C TYR A 154 -22.22 -2.46 -4.92
N ASN A 155 -23.20 -2.97 -4.20
CA ASN A 155 -24.59 -2.51 -4.31
C ASN A 155 -24.90 -1.56 -3.15
N TYR A 156 -25.47 -0.40 -3.49
CA TYR A 156 -25.97 0.57 -2.53
C TYR A 156 -27.41 0.91 -2.89
N LYS A 157 -28.34 0.75 -1.93
CA LYS A 157 -29.78 0.93 -2.13
C LYS A 157 -30.32 0.13 -3.33
N GLY A 158 -29.85 -1.10 -3.49
CA GLY A 158 -30.26 -2.00 -4.58
C GLY A 158 -29.70 -1.66 -5.97
N VAL A 159 -28.82 -0.65 -6.09
CA VAL A 159 -28.18 -0.27 -7.35
C VAL A 159 -26.72 -0.68 -7.31
N GLN A 160 -26.27 -1.43 -8.33
CA GLN A 160 -24.87 -1.76 -8.50
C GLN A 160 -24.06 -0.52 -8.90
N LYS A 161 -22.95 -0.32 -8.19
CA LYS A 161 -22.02 0.79 -8.35
C LYS A 161 -20.64 0.25 -8.65
N GLU A 162 -19.87 1.03 -9.39
CA GLU A 162 -18.48 0.76 -9.70
C GLU A 162 -17.64 1.98 -9.34
N LEU A 163 -16.69 1.79 -8.43
CA LEU A 163 -15.70 2.78 -8.03
C LEU A 163 -14.37 2.42 -8.66
N LYS A 164 -13.84 3.32 -9.49
CA LYS A 164 -12.50 3.21 -10.06
C LYS A 164 -11.55 4.12 -9.31
N GLY A 165 -10.34 3.64 -9.07
CA GLY A 165 -9.31 4.44 -8.43
C GLY A 165 -7.91 3.90 -8.68
N THR A 166 -6.93 4.59 -8.10
CA THR A 166 -5.53 4.20 -8.18
C THR A 166 -4.92 4.36 -6.79
N ALA A 167 -4.62 3.25 -6.13
CA ALA A 167 -3.89 3.27 -4.88
C ALA A 167 -2.43 3.63 -5.13
N ARG A 168 -1.90 4.55 -4.32
CA ARG A 168 -0.54 5.08 -4.48
C ARG A 168 0.25 4.90 -3.21
N ARG A 169 1.57 4.77 -3.35
CA ARG A 169 2.46 4.93 -2.19
C ARG A 169 2.50 6.41 -1.82
N LEU A 170 2.44 6.69 -0.53
CA LEU A 170 2.60 8.04 -0.02
C LEU A 170 4.08 8.32 0.23
N ALA A 171 4.52 9.54 -0.04
CA ALA A 171 5.82 9.97 0.44
C ALA A 171 5.76 10.08 1.98
N PHE A 172 6.87 9.77 2.65
CA PHE A 172 6.92 9.88 4.12
C PHE A 172 6.65 11.30 4.63
N GLU A 173 6.94 12.31 3.82
CA GLU A 173 6.65 13.71 4.13
C GLU A 173 5.13 13.97 4.18
N ASP A 174 4.37 13.42 3.23
CA ASP A 174 2.90 13.52 3.19
C ASP A 174 2.28 12.85 4.43
N LEU A 175 2.81 11.69 4.83
CA LEU A 175 2.37 10.99 6.04
C LEU A 175 2.58 11.81 7.31
N ARG A 176 3.66 12.61 7.38
CA ARG A 176 3.92 13.51 8.53
C ARG A 176 2.95 14.68 8.56
N ALA A 177 2.61 15.23 7.39
CA ALA A 177 1.63 16.30 7.28
C ALA A 177 0.24 15.83 7.77
N LEU A 178 -0.20 14.64 7.36
CA LEU A 178 -1.48 14.05 7.78
C LEU A 178 -1.56 13.84 9.30
N LYS A 179 -0.49 13.35 9.94
CA LYS A 179 -0.45 13.18 11.40
C LYS A 179 -0.55 14.50 12.15
N THR A 180 0.06 15.56 11.62
CA THR A 180 0.00 16.90 12.22
C THR A 180 -1.43 17.45 12.20
N GLN A 181 -2.15 17.26 11.09
CA GLN A 181 -3.55 17.69 10.98
C GLN A 181 -4.46 16.92 11.94
N GLN A 182 -4.30 15.60 12.08
CA GLN A 182 -5.09 14.80 13.01
C GLN A 182 -4.81 15.14 14.49
N GLY A 183 -3.60 15.60 14.81
CA GLY A 183 -3.24 16.04 16.16
C GLY A 183 -3.86 17.37 16.60
N GLN A 184 -4.30 18.20 15.65
CA GLN A 184 -4.89 19.52 15.92
C GLN A 184 -6.42 19.51 16.08
N SER A 185 -7.08 18.38 15.84
CA SER A 185 -8.54 18.23 15.96
C SER A 185 -9.00 17.64 17.30
N LYS A 186 -8.19 17.73 18.35
CA LYS A 186 -8.57 17.38 19.73
C LYS A 186 -8.90 18.63 20.52
#